data_AF-A0A814GAJ7-F1
#
_entry.id   AF-A0A814GAJ7-F1
#
_cell.length_a   1.000
_cell.length_b   1.000
_cell.length_c   1.000
_cell.angle_alpha   90.00
_cell.angle_beta   90.00
_cell.angle_gamma   90.00
#
_symmetry.space_group_name_H-M   'P 1'
#
loop_
_entity.id
_entity.type
_entity.pdbx_description
1 polymer ?
#
loop_
_entity_poly.entity_id
_entity_poly.type
_entity_poly.pdbx_seq_one_letter_code
_entity_poly.pdbx_strand_id
1 'polypeptide(L)'
;MSRIVNESAIAIEDLVCPITLEVFRDPVIAQDGHAYEREAITKWILEHGTSPLTREPLEIDLLQADEHLRQLCQQRRNSTVSYNARSRTITLPPSHKEPKVQSENSNIIRKIRSSKYFCGILLFIICFCVICVLVTIGIVFGVKNASKGSSPMQITSQFSSSLKPNDSQFSRHLGTKNKAYYYKAVLLNASFSGSYQMKSISKIDLYGYLYSGYFMSKMPAVNLLKYDDDSGGNQQFLLDAWLTPNNYTLVVTTYGGNVTGPFSIAITGPGTVVFSIR
;
A
#
# COMPACT_ATOMS: atom_id res chain seq x y z
N MET A 1 -21.59 -6.36 -11.45
CA MET A 1 -21.25 -6.10 -10.03
C MET A 1 -19.80 -5.65 -9.94
N SER A 2 -19.55 -4.39 -9.63
CA SER A 2 -18.23 -3.92 -9.19
C SER A 2 -18.05 -4.31 -7.72
N ARG A 3 -17.03 -5.11 -7.42
CA ARG A 3 -16.67 -5.46 -6.04
C ARG A 3 -15.78 -4.35 -5.52
N ILE A 4 -16.27 -3.57 -4.56
CA ILE A 4 -15.46 -2.58 -3.84
C ILE A 4 -14.35 -3.36 -3.13
N VAL A 5 -13.11 -3.21 -3.59
CA VAL A 5 -11.94 -3.60 -2.80
C VAL A 5 -11.82 -2.56 -1.70
N ASN A 6 -12.22 -2.96 -0.50
CA ASN A 6 -12.09 -2.14 0.69
C ASN A 6 -10.59 -1.88 0.93
N GLU A 7 -10.25 -0.64 1.21
CA GLU A 7 -8.91 -0.21 1.58
C GLU A 7 -8.40 -1.08 2.74
N SER A 8 -7.20 -1.62 2.62
CA SER A 8 -6.71 -2.71 3.46
C SER A 8 -6.47 -2.25 4.90
N ALA A 9 -7.49 -2.44 5.75
CA ALA A 9 -7.34 -2.33 7.19
C ALA A 9 -6.30 -3.36 7.66
N ILE A 10 -5.17 -2.88 8.16
CA ILE A 10 -4.08 -3.70 8.71
C ILE A 10 -4.64 -4.64 9.78
N ALA A 11 -4.30 -5.92 9.68
CA ALA A 11 -4.83 -6.92 10.60
C ALA A 11 -4.21 -6.72 11.99
N ILE A 12 -4.96 -7.04 13.04
CA ILE A 12 -4.47 -6.83 14.42
C ILE A 12 -3.25 -7.71 14.69
N GLU A 13 -3.18 -8.88 14.06
CA GLU A 13 -2.04 -9.81 14.09
C GLU A 13 -0.75 -9.23 13.51
N ASP A 14 -0.82 -8.37 12.49
CA ASP A 14 0.34 -7.68 11.91
C ASP A 14 0.96 -6.64 12.87
N LEU A 15 0.23 -6.25 13.91
CA LEU A 15 0.66 -5.26 14.91
C LEU A 15 1.24 -5.89 16.18
N VAL A 16 1.40 -7.21 16.23
CA VAL A 16 1.83 -7.97 17.43
C VAL A 16 3.24 -8.53 17.25
N CYS A 17 4.08 -8.39 18.28
CA CYS A 17 5.42 -8.95 18.29
C CYS A 17 5.39 -10.48 18.47
N PRO A 18 6.13 -11.25 17.65
CA PRO A 18 6.16 -12.72 17.75
C PRO A 18 6.89 -13.24 19.00
N ILE A 19 7.68 -12.42 19.70
CA ILE A 19 8.35 -12.81 20.95
C ILE A 19 7.48 -12.47 22.18
N THR A 20 7.00 -11.23 22.30
CA THR A 20 6.25 -10.79 23.49
C THR A 20 4.76 -11.13 23.42
N LEU A 21 4.24 -11.38 22.21
CA LEU A 21 2.81 -11.54 21.90
C LEU A 21 1.98 -10.30 22.30
N GLU A 22 2.62 -9.14 22.49
CA GLU A 22 2.00 -7.83 22.71
C GLU A 22 2.06 -6.95 21.45
N VAL A 23 1.19 -5.93 21.39
CA VAL A 23 1.22 -4.91 20.33
C VAL A 23 2.50 -4.07 20.43
N PHE A 24 3.25 -3.92 19.33
CA PHE A 24 4.58 -3.28 19.32
C PHE A 24 4.61 -1.88 19.94
N ARG A 25 5.56 -1.62 20.84
CA ARG A 25 5.84 -0.30 21.44
C ARG A 25 7.02 0.36 20.74
N ASP A 26 8.14 -0.34 20.67
CA ASP A 26 9.35 0.03 19.93
C ASP A 26 9.70 -1.09 18.93
N PRO A 27 8.96 -1.18 17.80
CA PRO A 27 9.26 -2.16 16.77
C PRO A 27 10.62 -1.89 16.11
N VAL A 28 11.40 -2.95 15.99
CA VAL A 28 12.59 -3.03 15.16
C VAL A 28 12.45 -4.15 14.14
N ILE A 29 12.99 -3.95 12.95
CA ILE A 29 13.17 -5.01 11.97
C ILE A 29 14.61 -5.52 12.07
N ALA A 30 14.77 -6.84 12.12
CA ALA A 30 16.07 -7.49 12.12
C ALA A 30 16.49 -7.91 10.71
N GLN A 31 17.72 -8.42 10.57
CA GLN A 31 18.30 -8.80 9.26
C GLN A 31 17.57 -9.94 8.54
N ASP A 32 16.70 -10.65 9.24
CA ASP A 32 15.79 -11.69 8.74
C ASP A 32 14.47 -11.11 8.17
N GLY A 33 14.32 -9.79 8.16
CA GLY A 33 13.15 -9.07 7.62
C GLY A 33 11.92 -9.07 8.51
N HIS A 34 12.00 -9.61 9.73
CA HIS A 34 10.87 -9.73 10.65
C HIS A 34 10.86 -8.62 11.71
N ALA A 35 9.66 -8.25 12.15
CA ALA A 35 9.43 -7.24 13.17
C ALA A 35 9.44 -7.84 14.59
N TYR A 36 10.18 -7.19 15.48
CA TYR A 36 10.29 -7.57 16.89
C TYR A 36 10.23 -6.35 17.81
N GLU A 37 9.82 -6.55 19.07
CA GLU A 37 9.96 -5.52 20.12
C GLU A 37 11.43 -5.39 20.50
N ARG A 38 12.00 -4.16 20.48
CA ARG A 38 13.45 -3.92 20.61
C ARG A 38 14.06 -4.65 21.81
N GLU A 39 13.46 -4.49 22.99
CA GLU A 39 13.96 -5.08 24.23
C GLU A 39 14.00 -6.61 24.16
N ALA A 40 12.96 -7.22 23.58
CA ALA A 40 12.81 -8.66 23.47
C ALA A 40 13.81 -9.28 22.49
N ILE A 41 13.98 -8.70 21.30
CA ILE A 41 14.95 -9.23 20.32
C ILE A 41 16.40 -8.95 20.72
N THR A 42 16.69 -7.79 21.34
CA THR A 42 18.03 -7.50 21.86
C THR A 42 18.43 -8.53 22.90
N LYS A 43 17.53 -8.85 23.85
CA LYS A 43 17.75 -9.92 24.82
C LYS A 43 17.95 -11.28 24.14
N TRP A 44 17.08 -11.65 23.20
CA TRP A 44 17.16 -12.92 22.50
C TRP A 44 18.49 -13.09 21.75
N ILE A 45 18.98 -12.05 21.06
CA ILE A 45 20.27 -12.08 20.34
C ILE A 45 21.43 -12.23 21.32
N LEU A 46 21.41 -11.57 22.49
CA LEU A 46 22.44 -11.75 23.53
C LEU A 46 22.51 -13.20 24.06
N GLU A 47 21.37 -13.90 24.11
CA GLU A 47 21.28 -15.28 24.62
C GLU A 47 21.52 -16.35 23.53
N HIS A 48 21.12 -16.10 22.28
CA HIS A 48 21.05 -17.11 21.21
C HIS A 48 21.75 -16.74 19.88
N GLY A 49 22.14 -15.49 19.68
CA GLY A 49 22.82 -15.00 18.47
C GLY A 49 22.05 -15.14 17.14
N THR A 50 20.76 -15.45 17.17
CA THR A 50 19.98 -15.90 16.01
C THR A 50 18.56 -15.36 15.99
N SER A 51 17.87 -15.47 14.86
CA SER A 51 16.44 -15.17 14.70
C SER A 51 15.56 -16.17 15.47
N PRO A 52 14.56 -15.71 16.25
CA PRO A 52 13.55 -16.59 16.83
C PRO A 52 12.72 -17.36 15.79
N LEU A 53 12.57 -16.79 14.58
CA LEU A 53 11.69 -17.31 13.53
C LEU A 53 12.46 -18.12 12.47
N THR A 54 13.57 -17.59 11.94
CA THR A 54 14.33 -18.24 10.86
C THR A 54 15.51 -19.07 11.35
N ARG A 55 15.96 -18.84 12.60
CA ARG A 55 17.22 -19.37 13.18
C ARG A 55 18.51 -18.92 12.46
N GLU A 56 18.43 -17.95 11.57
CA GLU A 56 19.61 -17.35 10.93
C GLU A 56 20.34 -16.42 11.92
N PRO A 57 21.66 -16.20 11.81
CA PRO A 57 22.40 -15.29 12.68
C PRO A 57 21.86 -13.85 12.64
N LEU A 58 21.83 -13.18 13.80
CA LEU A 58 21.41 -11.78 13.94
C LEU A 58 22.42 -10.96 14.76
N GLU A 59 22.62 -9.71 14.37
CA GLU A 59 23.47 -8.72 15.04
C GLU A 59 22.62 -7.56 15.59
N ILE A 60 22.88 -7.17 16.85
CA ILE A 60 22.13 -6.11 17.55
C ILE A 60 22.29 -4.76 16.86
N ASP A 61 23.50 -4.44 16.40
CA ASP A 61 23.85 -3.18 15.75
C ASP A 61 23.15 -2.99 14.38
N LEU A 62 22.56 -4.05 13.83
CA LEU A 62 21.84 -4.06 12.57
C LEU A 62 20.31 -4.06 12.73
N LEU A 63 19.80 -3.96 13.96
CA LEU A 63 18.38 -3.74 14.26
C LEU A 63 17.95 -2.31 13.87
N GLN A 64 16.98 -2.19 12.96
CA GLN A 64 16.51 -0.89 12.46
C GLN A 64 15.12 -0.57 13.00
N ALA A 65 14.92 0.64 13.52
CA ALA A 65 13.61 1.06 14.06
C ALA A 65 12.56 1.21 12.95
N ASP A 66 11.37 0.63 13.16
CA ASP A 66 10.23 0.78 12.25
C ASP A 66 9.27 1.86 12.76
N GLU A 67 9.50 3.10 12.32
CA GLU A 67 8.64 4.22 12.70
C GLU A 67 7.22 4.08 12.12
N HIS A 68 7.03 3.37 11.01
CA HIS A 68 5.70 3.19 10.43
C HIS A 68 4.85 2.24 11.26
N LEU A 69 5.39 1.06 11.61
CA LEU A 69 4.75 0.10 12.48
C LEU A 69 4.49 0.68 13.88
N ARG A 70 5.42 1.51 14.39
CA ARG A 70 5.25 2.25 15.64
C ARG A 70 4.04 3.20 15.58
N GLN A 71 3.94 4.00 14.52
CA GLN A 71 2.81 4.93 14.30
C GLN A 71 1.47 4.18 14.16
N LEU A 72 1.43 3.08 13.42
CA LEU A 72 0.24 2.24 13.26
C LEU A 72 -0.25 1.69 14.61
N CYS A 73 0.66 1.15 15.42
CA CYS A 73 0.36 0.68 16.77
C CYS A 73 -0.14 1.83 17.67
N GLN A 74 0.44 3.03 17.58
CA GLN A 74 0.00 4.20 18.34
C GLN A 74 -1.40 4.68 17.91
N GLN A 75 -1.67 4.76 16.60
CA GLN A 75 -2.99 5.11 16.06
C GLN A 75 -4.06 4.11 16.51
N ARG A 76 -3.74 2.80 16.54
CA ARG A 76 -4.65 1.75 17.00
C ARG A 76 -4.97 1.87 18.49
N ARG A 77 -3.98 2.16 19.33
CA ARG A 77 -4.16 2.45 20.76
C ARG A 77 -5.10 3.64 20.97
N ASN A 78 -4.80 4.78 20.33
CA ASN A 78 -5.59 6.02 20.46
C ASN A 78 -7.04 5.84 19.99
N SER A 79 -7.26 5.13 18.89
CA SER A 79 -8.61 4.82 18.37
C SER A 79 -9.45 3.97 19.33
N THR A 80 -8.82 3.10 20.12
CA THR A 80 -9.51 2.24 21.10
C THR A 80 -9.97 3.03 22.33
N VAL A 81 -9.22 4.07 22.74
CA VAL A 81 -9.59 4.95 23.86
C VAL A 81 -10.83 5.80 23.52
N SER A 82 -10.94 6.29 22.29
CA SER A 82 -12.04 7.16 21.85
C SER A 82 -13.43 6.51 21.88
N TYR A 83 -13.53 5.17 21.87
CA TYR A 83 -14.83 4.48 21.86
C TYR A 83 -15.42 4.24 23.26
N ASN A 84 -14.62 4.31 24.33
CA ASN A 84 -15.04 3.97 25.70
C ASN A 84 -15.45 5.17 26.58
N ALA A 85 -15.58 6.37 26.01
CA ALA A 85 -15.94 7.59 26.74
C ALA A 85 -17.45 7.92 26.78
N ARG A 86 -18.33 7.04 26.29
CA ARG A 86 -19.80 7.24 26.29
C ARG A 86 -20.59 5.98 26.68
N SER A 87 -20.25 5.38 27.81
CA SER A 87 -21.11 4.37 28.44
C SER A 87 -22.39 5.01 28.98
N ARG A 88 -23.47 4.98 28.19
CA ARG A 88 -24.83 5.09 28.72
C ARG A 88 -25.13 3.83 29.53
N THR A 89 -25.72 4.00 30.71
CA THR A 89 -26.20 2.91 31.56
C THR A 89 -27.12 1.97 30.79
N ILE A 90 -26.80 0.67 30.77
CA ILE A 90 -27.71 -0.39 30.31
C ILE A 90 -28.15 -1.18 31.55
N THR A 91 -29.45 -1.10 31.85
CA THR A 91 -30.07 -1.90 32.92
C THR A 91 -30.27 -3.33 32.43
N LEU A 92 -29.86 -4.32 33.24
CA LEU A 92 -30.07 -5.75 32.98
C LEU A 92 -31.53 -6.17 33.25
N PRO A 93 -32.19 -6.93 32.35
CA PRO A 93 -33.41 -7.67 32.65
C PRO A 93 -33.11 -9.13 33.07
N PRO A 94 -33.95 -9.80 33.88
CA PRO A 94 -33.62 -11.09 34.50
C PRO A 94 -34.14 -12.36 33.79
N SER A 95 -33.29 -13.40 33.80
CA SER A 95 -33.55 -14.84 34.07
C SER A 95 -34.77 -15.62 33.46
N HIS A 96 -34.43 -16.56 32.55
CA HIS A 96 -34.94 -17.94 32.34
C HIS A 96 -36.46 -18.31 32.33
N LYS A 97 -36.87 -19.03 31.26
CA LYS A 97 -37.11 -20.52 31.22
C LYS A 97 -37.44 -21.05 29.80
N GLU A 98 -37.10 -22.32 29.52
CA GLU A 98 -37.39 -23.11 28.28
C GLU A 98 -38.70 -23.97 28.44
N PRO A 99 -39.08 -25.00 27.61
CA PRO A 99 -38.58 -25.51 26.30
C PRO A 99 -39.61 -26.04 25.21
N LYS A 100 -39.10 -26.31 23.98
CA LYS A 100 -39.35 -27.47 23.04
C LYS A 100 -40.61 -27.66 22.10
N VAL A 101 -40.29 -28.02 20.82
CA VAL A 101 -40.87 -29.11 19.94
C VAL A 101 -42.23 -28.80 19.22
N GLN A 102 -42.58 -29.21 17.97
CA GLN A 102 -42.03 -30.14 16.94
C GLN A 102 -42.29 -29.69 15.46
N SER A 103 -41.76 -30.50 14.52
CA SER A 103 -41.88 -30.57 13.04
C SER A 103 -43.18 -30.16 12.32
N GLU A 104 -43.04 -29.70 11.07
CA GLU A 104 -43.46 -30.47 9.87
C GLU A 104 -42.80 -30.00 8.56
N ASN A 105 -42.41 -30.94 7.69
CA ASN A 105 -41.83 -30.70 6.37
C ASN A 105 -42.86 -30.96 5.26
N SER A 106 -42.83 -30.21 4.16
CA SER A 106 -42.68 -30.71 2.77
C SER A 106 -43.43 -29.92 1.67
N ASN A 107 -42.97 -30.11 0.42
CA ASN A 107 -43.71 -29.93 -0.84
C ASN A 107 -43.93 -28.52 -1.43
N ILE A 108 -42.84 -27.89 -1.88
CA ILE A 108 -42.88 -26.98 -3.05
C ILE A 108 -42.22 -27.69 -4.25
N ILE A 109 -42.98 -28.48 -5.03
CA ILE A 109 -42.70 -28.86 -6.45
C ILE A 109 -43.97 -29.47 -7.07
N ARG A 110 -44.34 -29.06 -8.32
CA ARG A 110 -45.51 -29.48 -9.15
C ARG A 110 -46.87 -28.95 -8.62
N LYS A 111 -47.89 -28.53 -9.40
CA LYS A 111 -48.21 -28.39 -10.86
C LYS A 111 -49.53 -27.54 -10.95
N ILE A 112 -50.01 -26.88 -12.03
CA ILE A 112 -49.49 -26.43 -13.35
C ILE A 112 -50.53 -25.47 -14.03
N ARG A 113 -50.09 -24.48 -14.86
CA ARG A 113 -50.92 -23.65 -15.80
C ARG A 113 -51.97 -22.70 -15.14
N SER A 114 -52.35 -21.54 -15.70
CA SER A 114 -52.53 -21.13 -17.11
C SER A 114 -52.12 -19.65 -17.35
N SER A 115 -51.39 -19.32 -18.42
CA SER A 115 -51.88 -18.90 -19.75
C SER A 115 -52.75 -17.62 -19.82
N LYS A 116 -52.11 -16.41 -19.75
CA LYS A 116 -52.57 -15.16 -20.43
C LYS A 116 -51.42 -14.23 -20.89
N TYR A 117 -50.20 -14.73 -21.10
CA TYR A 117 -49.07 -13.93 -21.62
C TYR A 117 -49.12 -13.75 -23.15
N PHE A 118 -50.16 -13.08 -23.68
CA PHE A 118 -50.24 -12.77 -25.11
C PHE A 118 -51.13 -11.56 -25.43
N CYS A 119 -50.83 -10.38 -24.83
CA CYS A 119 -51.41 -9.09 -25.30
C CYS A 119 -50.65 -7.81 -24.87
N GLY A 120 -49.55 -7.90 -24.09
CA GLY A 120 -48.89 -6.72 -23.51
C GLY A 120 -47.65 -6.19 -24.25
N ILE A 121 -47.10 -6.95 -25.20
CA ILE A 121 -45.74 -6.71 -25.73
C ILE A 121 -45.69 -5.61 -26.82
N LEU A 122 -46.84 -5.24 -27.40
CA LEU A 122 -46.90 -4.25 -28.48
C LEU A 122 -46.89 -2.78 -27.99
N LEU A 123 -47.29 -2.51 -26.73
CA LEU A 123 -47.26 -1.15 -26.17
C LEU A 123 -45.87 -0.72 -25.65
N PHE A 124 -45.01 -1.67 -25.29
CA PHE A 124 -43.71 -1.36 -24.65
C PHE A 124 -42.66 -0.83 -25.63
N ILE A 125 -42.74 -1.20 -26.91
CA ILE A 125 -41.76 -0.82 -27.94
C ILE A 125 -41.89 0.66 -28.32
N ILE A 126 -43.12 1.20 -28.37
CA ILE A 126 -43.38 2.59 -28.74
C ILE A 126 -42.85 3.56 -27.67
N CYS A 127 -42.95 3.19 -26.38
CA CYS A 127 -42.46 4.01 -25.27
C CYS A 127 -40.92 4.12 -25.24
N PHE A 128 -40.21 3.03 -25.61
CA PHE A 128 -38.75 3.01 -25.61
C PHE A 128 -38.13 3.91 -26.69
N CYS A 129 -38.73 3.99 -27.88
CA CYS A 129 -38.25 4.85 -28.97
C CYS A 129 -38.31 6.35 -28.63
N VAL A 130 -39.37 6.82 -27.94
CA VAL A 130 -39.51 8.25 -27.60
C VAL A 130 -38.46 8.69 -26.57
N ILE A 131 -38.14 7.82 -25.61
CA ILE A 131 -37.12 8.10 -24.59
C ILE A 131 -35.72 8.18 -25.23
N CYS A 132 -35.39 7.29 -26.17
CA CYS A 132 -34.11 7.35 -26.89
C CYS A 132 -33.92 8.66 -27.69
N VAL A 133 -34.97 9.19 -28.31
CA VAL A 133 -34.90 10.45 -29.08
C VAL A 133 -34.76 11.69 -28.18
N LEU A 134 -35.34 11.67 -26.98
CA LEU A 134 -35.16 12.77 -26.02
C LEU A 134 -33.76 12.77 -25.37
N VAL A 135 -33.17 11.60 -25.16
CA VAL A 135 -31.80 11.47 -24.63
C VAL A 135 -30.76 11.96 -25.65
N THR A 136 -30.93 11.71 -26.95
CA THR A 136 -30.00 12.21 -27.98
C THR A 136 -30.09 13.73 -28.16
N ILE A 137 -31.27 14.33 -28.07
CA ILE A 137 -31.44 15.79 -28.13
C ILE A 137 -30.82 16.47 -26.89
N GLY A 138 -30.93 15.85 -25.71
CA GLY A 138 -30.29 16.33 -24.48
C GLY A 138 -28.76 16.40 -24.54
N ILE A 139 -28.12 15.53 -25.33
CA ILE A 139 -26.66 15.51 -25.52
C ILE A 139 -26.17 16.68 -26.38
N VAL A 140 -26.99 17.17 -27.33
CA VAL A 140 -26.58 18.25 -28.26
C VAL A 140 -26.57 19.64 -27.62
N PHE A 141 -27.41 19.89 -26.60
CA PHE A 141 -27.46 21.18 -25.87
C PHE A 141 -26.91 21.12 -24.43
N GLY A 142 -26.41 19.96 -24.00
CA GLY A 142 -26.00 19.68 -22.61
C GLY A 142 -24.55 20.02 -22.24
N VAL A 143 -23.68 20.37 -23.18
CA VAL A 143 -22.26 20.71 -22.89
C VAL A 143 -22.10 22.21 -22.64
N LYS A 144 -22.69 22.70 -21.54
CA LYS A 144 -22.36 24.02 -20.99
C LYS A 144 -21.28 23.88 -19.92
N ASN A 145 -20.06 24.28 -20.30
CA ASN A 145 -18.95 24.61 -19.42
C ASN A 145 -18.66 23.59 -18.32
N ALA A 146 -17.86 22.57 -18.65
CA ALA A 146 -16.95 22.03 -17.65
C ALA A 146 -16.14 23.21 -17.09
N SER A 147 -16.32 23.51 -15.80
CA SER A 147 -15.54 24.53 -15.14
C SER A 147 -14.07 24.18 -15.31
N LYS A 148 -13.24 25.15 -15.72
CA LYS A 148 -11.79 25.06 -15.55
C LYS A 148 -11.50 25.17 -14.04
N GLY A 149 -11.81 24.11 -13.30
CA GLY A 149 -11.21 23.87 -12.01
C GLY A 149 -9.71 23.84 -12.24
N SER A 150 -8.98 24.74 -11.59
CA SER A 150 -7.52 24.71 -11.60
C SER A 150 -7.08 23.32 -11.18
N SER A 151 -6.38 22.61 -12.07
CA SER A 151 -5.72 21.35 -11.72
C SER A 151 -4.92 21.56 -10.44
N PRO A 152 -5.06 20.70 -9.41
CA PRO A 152 -4.41 20.92 -8.12
C PRO A 152 -2.92 21.16 -8.32
N MET A 153 -2.42 22.29 -7.81
CA MET A 153 -1.07 22.76 -8.09
C MET A 153 -0.04 21.68 -7.73
N GLN A 154 0.63 21.15 -8.76
CA GLN A 154 1.68 20.17 -8.58
C GLN A 154 3.02 20.87 -8.36
N ILE A 155 3.79 20.40 -7.39
CA ILE A 155 5.13 20.88 -7.07
C ILE A 155 6.12 19.79 -7.50
N THR A 156 7.14 20.18 -8.29
CA THR A 156 8.25 19.30 -8.66
C THR A 156 9.47 19.59 -7.77
N SER A 157 9.89 18.57 -7.03
CA SER A 157 11.13 18.56 -6.25
C SER A 157 12.19 17.77 -7.03
N GLN A 158 13.45 18.22 -7.04
CA GLN A 158 14.52 17.57 -7.80
C GLN A 158 15.72 17.17 -6.94
N PHE A 159 16.35 16.05 -7.30
CA PHE A 159 17.57 15.54 -6.69
C PHE A 159 18.52 15.04 -7.77
N SER A 160 19.84 15.20 -7.59
CA SER A 160 20.86 14.75 -8.55
C SER A 160 22.02 14.08 -7.84
N SER A 161 22.51 12.99 -8.41
CA SER A 161 23.65 12.24 -7.88
C SER A 161 24.34 11.43 -8.98
N SER A 162 25.19 10.46 -8.62
CA SER A 162 25.88 9.57 -9.55
C SER A 162 26.14 8.21 -8.90
N LEU A 163 25.93 7.14 -9.66
CA LEU A 163 26.33 5.78 -9.31
C LEU A 163 27.83 5.60 -9.59
N LYS A 164 28.59 5.06 -8.63
CA LYS A 164 30.05 4.94 -8.66
C LYS A 164 30.51 3.50 -8.43
N PRO A 165 31.72 3.10 -8.90
CA PRO A 165 32.25 1.74 -8.70
C PRO A 165 32.51 1.33 -7.24
N ASN A 166 32.49 2.28 -6.31
CA ASN A 166 32.66 2.06 -4.88
C ASN A 166 31.36 2.22 -4.07
N ASP A 167 30.22 2.39 -4.73
CA ASP A 167 28.93 2.39 -4.05
C ASP A 167 28.55 0.98 -3.59
N SER A 168 27.73 0.90 -2.53
CA SER A 168 27.15 -0.35 -2.09
C SER A 168 26.40 -1.06 -3.21
N GLN A 169 26.45 -2.39 -3.18
CA GLN A 169 25.79 -3.24 -4.17
C GLN A 169 24.68 -4.08 -3.53
N PHE A 170 23.68 -4.44 -4.34
CA PHE A 170 22.65 -5.41 -3.95
C PHE A 170 22.28 -6.32 -5.13
N SER A 171 21.62 -7.43 -4.82
CA SER A 171 20.97 -8.28 -5.82
C SER A 171 19.56 -7.74 -6.08
N ARG A 172 19.21 -7.40 -7.31
CA ARG A 172 17.89 -6.86 -7.65
C ARG A 172 16.77 -7.87 -7.42
N HIS A 173 15.60 -7.39 -6.98
CA HIS A 173 14.36 -8.15 -7.01
C HIS A 173 14.08 -8.61 -8.45
N LEU A 174 13.83 -9.91 -8.65
CA LEU A 174 13.68 -10.59 -9.96
C LEU A 174 14.87 -10.44 -10.94
N GLY A 175 16.04 -9.97 -10.47
CA GLY A 175 17.25 -9.86 -11.28
C GLY A 175 17.88 -11.20 -11.64
N THR A 176 18.89 -11.19 -12.52
CA THR A 176 19.71 -12.40 -12.78
C THR A 176 20.38 -12.83 -11.48
N LYS A 177 20.22 -14.11 -11.08
CA LYS A 177 20.92 -14.68 -9.93
C LYS A 177 22.43 -14.39 -10.03
N ASN A 178 23.02 -14.00 -8.91
CA ASN A 178 24.44 -13.65 -8.76
C ASN A 178 24.93 -12.41 -9.55
N LYS A 179 24.04 -11.57 -10.12
CA LYS A 179 24.43 -10.21 -10.52
C LYS A 179 24.26 -9.24 -9.37
N ALA A 180 25.27 -8.39 -9.21
CA ALA A 180 25.28 -7.29 -8.25
C ALA A 180 25.15 -5.95 -8.99
N TYR A 181 24.47 -5.01 -8.35
CA TYR A 181 24.11 -3.71 -8.93
C TYR A 181 24.43 -2.60 -7.94
N TYR A 182 25.19 -1.58 -8.38
CA TYR A 182 25.45 -0.38 -7.60
C TYR A 182 24.15 0.37 -7.33
N TYR A 183 23.97 0.92 -6.13
CA TYR A 183 22.77 1.67 -5.80
C TYR A 183 23.02 2.96 -5.00
N LYS A 184 22.08 3.89 -5.11
CA LYS A 184 21.90 5.01 -4.19
C LYS A 184 20.53 4.91 -3.52
N ALA A 185 20.51 4.84 -2.20
CA ALA A 185 19.29 4.97 -1.41
C ALA A 185 19.13 6.44 -1.02
N VAL A 186 18.04 7.07 -1.48
CA VAL A 186 17.70 8.45 -1.16
C VAL A 186 16.50 8.43 -0.21
N LEU A 187 16.68 8.98 0.99
CA LEU A 187 15.58 9.15 1.93
C LEU A 187 14.71 10.32 1.44
N LEU A 188 13.42 10.06 1.28
CA LEU A 188 12.40 11.00 0.89
C LEU A 188 11.49 11.27 2.10
N ASN A 189 11.32 12.53 2.49
CA ASN A 189 10.23 12.92 3.37
C ASN A 189 9.12 13.55 2.53
N ALA A 190 7.98 12.86 2.42
CA ALA A 190 6.78 13.40 1.82
C ALA A 190 5.98 14.10 2.91
N SER A 191 5.68 15.40 2.75
CA SER A 191 4.98 16.17 3.79
C SER A 191 3.45 16.20 3.63
N PHE A 192 2.92 15.67 2.51
CA PHE A 192 1.49 15.73 2.17
C PHE A 192 1.00 14.39 1.64
N SER A 193 -0.28 14.06 1.88
CA SER A 193 -0.93 12.90 1.25
C SER A 193 -1.30 13.21 -0.20
N GLY A 194 -1.12 12.23 -1.09
CA GLY A 194 -1.63 12.27 -2.45
C GLY A 194 -0.79 11.50 -3.46
N SER A 195 -1.11 11.66 -4.75
CA SER A 195 -0.37 11.01 -5.83
C SER A 195 0.95 11.73 -6.11
N TYR A 196 2.05 10.98 -6.13
CA TYR A 196 3.38 11.42 -6.51
C TYR A 196 3.89 10.63 -7.72
N GLN A 197 4.43 11.33 -8.72
CA GLN A 197 5.21 10.75 -9.81
C GLN A 197 6.69 10.96 -9.56
N MET A 198 7.47 9.87 -9.56
CA MET A 198 8.93 9.92 -9.42
C MET A 198 9.56 9.41 -10.72
N LYS A 199 10.21 10.30 -11.46
CA LYS A 199 10.81 10.00 -12.76
C LYS A 199 12.33 10.16 -12.73
N SER A 200 13.07 9.21 -13.29
CA SER A 200 14.51 9.38 -13.50
C SER A 200 14.84 10.13 -14.79
N ILE A 201 15.99 10.79 -14.79
CA ILE A 201 16.54 11.54 -15.92
C ILE A 201 18.02 11.22 -15.99
N SER A 202 18.43 10.47 -17.02
CA SER A 202 19.82 10.14 -17.29
C SER A 202 20.05 9.75 -18.76
N LYS A 203 21.31 9.47 -19.10
CA LYS A 203 21.75 8.78 -20.33
C LYS A 203 22.02 7.28 -20.10
N ILE A 204 22.04 6.82 -18.84
CA ILE A 204 22.14 5.40 -18.49
C ILE A 204 20.76 4.81 -18.20
N ASP A 205 20.64 3.51 -18.44
CA ASP A 205 19.44 2.69 -18.25
C ASP A 205 19.20 2.44 -16.74
N LEU A 206 18.21 3.13 -16.18
CA LEU A 206 17.97 3.24 -14.74
C LEU A 206 16.76 2.44 -14.27
N TYR A 207 16.95 1.77 -13.13
CA TYR A 207 15.93 0.97 -12.45
C TYR A 207 15.62 1.62 -11.09
N GLY A 208 14.36 1.89 -10.82
CA GLY A 208 13.89 2.53 -9.59
C GLY A 208 13.14 1.54 -8.69
N TYR A 209 13.36 1.64 -7.39
CA TYR A 209 12.60 0.94 -6.35
C TYR A 209 12.18 1.91 -5.26
N LEU A 210 10.89 1.96 -4.93
CA LEU A 210 10.33 2.76 -3.84
C LEU A 210 9.97 1.86 -2.66
N TYR A 211 10.49 2.18 -1.49
CA TYR A 211 10.26 1.47 -0.23
C TYR A 211 9.54 2.36 0.79
N SER A 212 8.65 1.75 1.59
CA SER A 212 8.11 2.38 2.80
C SER A 212 9.21 2.47 3.86
N GLY A 213 9.44 3.65 4.45
CA GLY A 213 10.53 3.85 5.41
C GLY A 213 11.93 3.69 4.79
N TYR A 214 12.49 2.48 4.87
CA TYR A 214 13.91 2.19 4.65
C TYR A 214 14.14 0.98 3.72
N PHE A 215 15.35 0.86 3.19
CA PHE A 215 15.77 -0.20 2.26
C PHE A 215 16.79 -1.16 2.90
N MET A 216 16.63 -2.47 2.67
CA MET A 216 17.57 -3.52 3.08
C MET A 216 18.23 -4.17 1.85
N SER A 217 19.52 -3.92 1.64
CA SER A 217 20.28 -4.48 0.50
C SER A 217 20.39 -6.01 0.49
N LYS A 218 20.24 -6.66 1.65
CA LYS A 218 20.18 -8.13 1.78
C LYS A 218 18.78 -8.70 1.52
N MET A 219 17.72 -7.91 1.70
CA MET A 219 16.33 -8.34 1.57
C MET A 219 15.50 -7.31 0.78
N PRO A 220 15.77 -7.14 -0.54
CA PRO A 220 15.19 -6.09 -1.38
C PRO A 220 13.69 -6.26 -1.69
N ALA A 221 13.03 -7.29 -1.13
CA ALA A 221 11.59 -7.46 -1.20
C ALA A 221 10.86 -6.86 0.00
N VAL A 222 11.56 -6.67 1.13
CA VAL A 222 10.97 -6.10 2.37
C VAL A 222 10.69 -4.62 2.15
N ASN A 223 9.52 -4.15 2.61
CA ASN A 223 9.01 -2.78 2.47
C ASN A 223 8.84 -2.26 1.03
N LEU A 224 9.01 -3.10 0.01
CA LEU A 224 8.93 -2.69 -1.40
C LEU A 224 7.49 -2.31 -1.79
N LEU A 225 7.27 -1.05 -2.15
CA LEU A 225 5.96 -0.53 -2.57
C LEU A 225 5.78 -0.59 -4.09
N LYS A 226 6.81 -0.18 -4.85
CA LYS A 226 6.77 -0.16 -6.31
C LYS A 226 8.17 -0.21 -6.89
N TYR A 227 8.30 -0.72 -8.11
CA TYR A 227 9.52 -0.68 -8.88
C TYR A 227 9.20 -0.57 -10.38
N ASP A 228 10.14 -0.05 -11.16
CA ASP A 228 10.01 0.21 -12.60
C ASP A 228 11.39 0.50 -13.23
N ASP A 229 11.53 0.31 -14.54
CA ASP A 229 12.73 0.61 -15.33
C ASP A 229 12.50 1.41 -16.61
N ASP A 230 11.35 1.25 -17.30
CA ASP A 230 11.15 1.87 -18.62
C ASP A 230 9.89 2.72 -18.80
N SER A 231 8.96 2.76 -17.83
CA SER A 231 7.68 3.49 -17.96
C SER A 231 7.85 5.02 -18.09
N GLY A 232 9.02 5.56 -17.74
CA GLY A 232 9.37 6.96 -17.97
C GLY A 232 9.82 7.27 -19.40
N GLY A 233 10.07 6.26 -20.23
CA GLY A 233 10.61 6.39 -21.58
C GLY A 233 12.11 6.74 -21.60
N ASN A 234 12.79 6.42 -22.70
CA ASN A 234 14.27 6.54 -22.82
C ASN A 234 15.05 5.73 -21.75
N GLN A 235 14.58 4.52 -21.42
CA GLN A 235 15.21 3.64 -20.40
C GLN A 235 15.29 4.31 -19.02
N GLN A 236 14.23 5.04 -18.65
CA GLN A 236 14.08 5.73 -17.38
C GLN A 236 12.83 5.25 -16.67
N PHE A 237 12.90 5.09 -15.35
CA PHE A 237 11.76 4.67 -14.57
C PHE A 237 10.74 5.80 -14.35
N LEU A 238 9.48 5.42 -14.15
CA LEU A 238 8.37 6.26 -13.69
C LEU A 238 7.56 5.53 -12.61
N LEU A 239 7.69 5.99 -11.36
CA LEU A 239 6.98 5.46 -10.21
C LEU A 239 5.83 6.39 -9.80
N ASP A 240 4.62 6.12 -10.28
CA ASP A 240 3.38 6.67 -9.67
C ASP A 240 3.06 5.93 -8.37
N ALA A 241 2.96 6.64 -7.25
CA ALA A 241 2.54 6.09 -5.97
C ALA A 241 1.67 7.09 -5.18
N TRP A 242 0.66 6.59 -4.47
CA TRP A 242 -0.04 7.39 -3.46
C TRP A 242 0.76 7.35 -2.15
N LEU A 243 1.23 8.50 -1.70
CA LEU A 243 1.98 8.64 -0.45
C LEU A 243 1.12 9.31 0.63
N THR A 244 1.57 9.16 1.88
CA THR A 244 1.07 9.87 3.06
C THR A 244 2.25 10.55 3.77
N PRO A 245 2.02 11.49 4.72
CA PRO A 245 3.10 12.15 5.47
C PRO A 245 3.99 11.16 6.23
N ASN A 246 5.11 10.77 5.63
CA ASN A 246 6.03 9.76 6.17
C ASN A 246 7.39 9.80 5.45
N ASN A 247 8.34 9.02 5.95
CA ASN A 247 9.60 8.72 5.31
C ASN A 247 9.46 7.54 4.33
N TYR A 248 10.09 7.66 3.18
CA TYR A 248 10.21 6.63 2.15
C TYR A 248 11.66 6.55 1.70
N THR A 249 12.08 5.41 1.14
CA THR A 249 13.42 5.30 0.52
C THR A 249 13.26 5.01 -0.96
N LEU A 250 13.79 5.89 -1.81
CA LEU A 250 13.90 5.66 -3.25
C LEU A 250 15.31 5.16 -3.55
N VAL A 251 15.40 3.90 -3.97
CA VAL A 251 16.64 3.28 -4.43
C VAL A 251 16.74 3.42 -5.94
N VAL A 252 17.80 4.10 -6.38
CA VAL A 252 18.17 4.18 -7.79
C VAL A 252 19.31 3.21 -8.06
N THR A 253 19.15 2.39 -9.09
CA THR A 253 20.15 1.46 -9.61
C THR A 253 20.02 1.37 -11.14
N THR A 254 20.61 0.37 -11.77
CA THR A 254 20.69 0.23 -13.23
C THR A 254 20.09 -1.09 -13.72
N TYR A 255 19.58 -1.10 -14.96
CA TYR A 255 19.12 -2.33 -15.60
C TYR A 255 20.29 -3.29 -15.90
N GLY A 256 21.43 -2.74 -16.33
CA GLY A 256 22.69 -3.46 -16.47
C GLY A 256 23.44 -3.62 -15.14
N GLY A 257 24.07 -4.77 -14.90
CA GLY A 257 24.98 -4.95 -13.77
C GLY A 257 26.28 -4.16 -13.96
N ASN A 258 26.89 -3.71 -12.87
CA ASN A 258 28.14 -2.91 -12.85
C ASN A 258 28.12 -1.59 -13.66
N VAL A 259 26.95 -1.06 -14.04
CA VAL A 259 26.84 0.22 -14.76
C VAL A 259 26.89 1.41 -13.77
N THR A 260 27.59 2.47 -14.15
CA THR A 260 27.83 3.68 -13.35
C THR A 260 27.54 4.93 -14.18
N GLY A 261 27.23 6.06 -13.54
CA GLY A 261 26.93 7.31 -14.22
C GLY A 261 26.04 8.28 -13.44
N PRO A 262 25.97 9.55 -13.89
CA PRO A 262 25.15 10.58 -13.26
C PRO A 262 23.66 10.33 -13.50
N PHE A 263 22.83 10.77 -12.57
CA PHE A 263 21.38 10.75 -12.71
C PHE A 263 20.73 11.91 -11.97
N SER A 264 19.52 12.27 -12.40
CA SER A 264 18.61 13.13 -11.67
C SER A 264 17.26 12.42 -11.45
N ILE A 265 16.55 12.84 -10.41
CA ILE A 265 15.21 12.39 -10.07
C ILE A 265 14.33 13.64 -10.02
N ALA A 266 13.20 13.62 -10.72
CA ALA A 266 12.14 14.60 -10.59
C ALA A 266 10.94 13.95 -9.89
N ILE A 267 10.55 14.49 -8.74
CA ILE A 267 9.38 14.04 -7.98
C ILE A 267 8.31 15.12 -8.04
N THR A 268 7.20 14.85 -8.70
CA THR A 268 6.06 15.78 -8.87
C THR A 268 4.88 15.27 -8.04
N GLY A 269 4.29 16.13 -7.22
CA GLY A 269 3.12 15.77 -6.39
C GLY A 269 2.45 16.97 -5.73
N PRO A 270 1.53 16.75 -4.76
CA PRO A 270 0.77 17.81 -4.09
C PRO A 270 1.60 18.73 -3.17
N GLY A 271 2.88 18.40 -2.93
CA GLY A 271 3.73 19.15 -2.01
C GLY A 271 5.21 18.87 -2.25
N THR A 272 6.08 19.68 -1.64
CA THR A 272 7.53 19.48 -1.66
C THR A 272 7.93 18.14 -1.05
N VAL A 273 8.99 17.54 -1.58
CA VAL A 273 9.66 16.36 -1.01
C VAL A 273 11.06 16.79 -0.59
N VAL A 274 11.41 16.52 0.67
CA VAL A 274 12.76 16.77 1.19
C VAL A 274 13.61 15.52 0.97
N PHE A 275 14.79 15.70 0.38
CA PHE A 275 15.75 14.64 0.10
C PHE A 275 16.86 14.63 1.16
N SER A 276 17.24 13.45 1.62
CA SER A 276 18.43 13.24 2.46
C SER A 276 19.20 12.01 1.97
N ILE A 277 20.54 12.10 1.96
CA ILE A 277 21.43 11.01 1.61
C ILE A 277 21.79 10.26 2.90
N ARG A 278 21.77 8.91 2.85
CA ARG A 278 22.41 8.03 3.84
C ARG A 278 23.67 7.42 3.24
#